data_AF-A0A2V7VFA0-F1
#
_entry.id   AF-A0A2V7VFA0-F1
#
_cell.length_a   1.000
_cell.length_b   1.000
_cell.length_c   1.000
_cell.angle_alpha   90.00
_cell.angle_beta   90.00
_cell.angle_gamma   90.00
#
_symmetry.space_group_name_H-M   'P 1'
#
loop_
_entity.id
_entity.type
_entity.pdbx_description
1 polymer ?
#
loop_
_entity_poly.entity_id
_entity_poly.type
_entity_poly.pdbx_seq_one_letter_code
_entity_poly.pdbx_strand_id
1 'polypeptide(L)'
;MAAGGQLHLPGHRAVPGRLERPGPSGPGDGRRRLHRSRAAKADDHRIVDIDYCNNASAIYHIEPIDDIVIREWGADGKLVEATLLVGRLAKGAFTQKAADIPILKDKLEWLLEHSGAIPKSYAYREIRALFNRFPARELFYANVQALKEITDRIVYMSGDDEIAVHCRKGAGYVALQIAFARSRYSYKVEEDLRMALAEAFGPTSFSTSADCGAVSLLLFYFD
;
A
#
# COMPACT_ATOMS: atom_id res chain seq x y z
N MET A 1 12.07 59.87 -40.23
CA MET A 1 12.85 58.71 -40.73
C MET A 1 12.43 57.51 -39.89
N ALA A 2 11.49 56.66 -40.32
CA ALA A 2 11.64 55.54 -41.28
C ALA A 2 12.73 54.56 -40.83
N ALA A 3 12.58 53.23 -40.73
CA ALA A 3 11.52 52.23 -40.95
C ALA A 3 12.03 50.98 -40.17
N GLY A 4 11.22 50.09 -39.59
CA GLY A 4 10.40 49.11 -40.33
C GLY A 4 11.26 47.93 -40.80
N GLY A 5 11.30 46.85 -40.01
CA GLY A 5 12.00 45.60 -40.35
C GLY A 5 11.33 44.39 -39.70
N GLN A 6 10.24 43.91 -40.32
CA GLN A 6 9.63 42.60 -40.06
C GLN A 6 10.53 41.49 -40.61
N LEU A 7 10.79 40.46 -39.80
CA LEU A 7 11.11 39.13 -40.31
C LEU A 7 10.00 38.16 -39.89
N HIS A 8 9.37 37.60 -40.90
CA HIS A 8 8.23 36.70 -40.85
C HIS A 8 8.70 35.31 -41.28
N LEU A 9 8.53 34.27 -40.45
CA LEU A 9 8.47 32.83 -40.83
C LEU A 9 7.92 32.04 -39.61
N PRO A 10 7.33 30.84 -39.78
CA PRO A 10 6.00 30.57 -40.34
C PRO A 10 5.07 29.89 -39.32
N GLY A 11 3.76 29.98 -39.57
CA GLY A 11 2.71 29.39 -38.73
C GLY A 11 2.78 27.87 -38.65
N HIS A 12 2.89 27.34 -37.44
CA HIS A 12 2.57 25.95 -37.15
C HIS A 12 1.05 25.77 -37.15
N ARG A 13 0.61 25.16 -38.24
CA ARG A 13 -0.74 24.66 -38.52
C ARG A 13 -1.21 23.76 -37.36
N ALA A 14 -2.30 24.14 -36.71
CA ALA A 14 -3.02 23.28 -35.78
C ALA A 14 -3.49 22.02 -36.54
N VAL A 15 -3.02 20.85 -36.11
CA VAL A 15 -3.53 19.56 -36.55
C VAL A 15 -4.73 19.22 -35.67
N PRO A 16 -5.94 19.00 -36.21
CA PRO A 16 -7.07 18.52 -35.41
C PRO A 16 -6.92 17.01 -35.22
N GLY A 17 -6.07 16.61 -34.28
CA GLY A 17 -6.01 15.24 -33.78
C GLY A 17 -7.09 15.08 -32.73
N ARG A 18 -8.27 14.60 -33.14
CA ARG A 18 -9.32 14.12 -32.24
C ARG A 18 -8.72 13.03 -31.35
N LEU A 19 -8.36 13.38 -30.12
CA LEU A 19 -8.11 12.39 -29.08
C LEU A 19 -9.47 11.76 -28.78
N GLU A 20 -9.74 10.62 -29.41
CA GLU A 20 -10.84 9.76 -29.01
C GLU A 20 -10.58 9.39 -27.54
N ARG A 21 -11.30 10.05 -26.65
CA ARG A 21 -11.38 9.63 -25.25
C ARG A 21 -11.86 8.17 -25.29
N PRO A 22 -11.22 7.23 -24.57
CA PRO A 22 -11.87 5.95 -24.35
C PRO A 22 -13.22 6.26 -23.69
N GLY A 23 -14.30 5.89 -24.39
CA GLY A 23 -15.65 6.10 -23.89
C GLY A 23 -15.82 5.43 -22.53
N PRO A 24 -16.81 5.87 -21.71
CA PRO A 24 -17.07 5.23 -20.44
C PRO A 24 -17.32 3.74 -20.71
N SER A 25 -16.44 2.90 -20.18
CA SER A 25 -16.68 1.47 -20.07
C SER A 25 -18.05 1.30 -19.44
N GLY A 26 -18.97 0.68 -20.17
CA GLY A 26 -20.37 0.54 -19.74
C GLY A 26 -20.49 -0.10 -18.35
N PRO A 27 -21.65 0.01 -17.67
CA PRO A 27 -21.79 -0.28 -16.23
C PRO A 27 -21.63 -1.76 -15.82
N GLY A 28 -21.12 -2.65 -16.69
CA GLY A 28 -21.24 -4.10 -16.56
C GLY A 28 -19.95 -4.92 -16.34
N ASP A 29 -18.75 -4.40 -16.61
CA ASP A 29 -17.52 -5.25 -16.61
C ASP A 29 -16.60 -5.06 -15.38
N GLY A 30 -16.63 -3.89 -14.74
CA GLY A 30 -15.75 -3.58 -13.60
C GLY A 30 -16.03 -4.48 -12.37
N ARG A 31 -17.31 -4.74 -12.07
CA ARG A 31 -17.73 -5.61 -10.95
C ARG A 31 -17.26 -7.05 -11.13
N ARG A 32 -17.23 -7.56 -12.38
CA ARG A 32 -16.83 -8.95 -12.68
C ARG A 32 -15.33 -9.20 -12.55
N ARG A 33 -14.49 -8.19 -12.80
CA ARG A 33 -13.01 -8.32 -12.65
C ARG A 33 -12.55 -8.24 -11.20
N LEU A 34 -13.13 -7.34 -10.40
CA LEU A 34 -12.79 -7.20 -8.98
C LEU A 34 -12.96 -8.52 -8.20
N HIS A 35 -13.95 -9.35 -8.58
CA HIS A 35 -14.27 -10.60 -7.89
C HIS A 35 -13.32 -11.77 -8.18
N ARG A 36 -12.62 -11.82 -9.32
CA ARG A 36 -11.92 -13.05 -9.75
C ARG A 36 -10.56 -13.27 -9.09
N SER A 37 -9.84 -12.19 -8.74
CA SER A 37 -8.55 -12.27 -8.05
C SER A 37 -8.67 -12.45 -6.54
N ARG A 38 -9.90 -12.39 -6.00
CA ARG A 38 -10.21 -12.32 -4.57
C ARG A 38 -11.00 -13.53 -4.05
N ALA A 39 -11.10 -14.60 -4.84
CA ALA A 39 -11.67 -15.85 -4.36
C ALA A 39 -10.85 -16.34 -3.15
N ALA A 40 -11.53 -16.69 -2.07
CA ALA A 40 -10.86 -17.28 -0.91
C ALA A 40 -10.05 -18.50 -1.36
N LYS A 41 -8.78 -18.55 -0.96
CA LYS A 41 -7.99 -19.78 -1.11
C LYS A 41 -8.66 -20.88 -0.29
N ALA A 42 -8.46 -22.13 -0.68
CA ALA A 42 -9.13 -23.28 -0.07
C ALA A 42 -8.90 -23.41 1.45
N ASP A 43 -7.85 -22.78 1.98
CA ASP A 43 -7.43 -22.77 3.38
C ASP A 43 -7.64 -21.42 4.09
N ASP A 44 -8.22 -20.40 3.43
CA ASP A 44 -8.45 -19.09 4.02
C ASP A 44 -9.83 -19.00 4.66
N HIS A 45 -9.91 -19.32 5.96
CA HIS A 45 -11.14 -19.24 6.76
C HIS A 45 -11.35 -17.90 7.47
N ARG A 46 -10.62 -16.82 7.10
CA ARG A 46 -10.81 -15.52 7.75
C ARG A 46 -12.22 -14.99 7.47
N ILE A 47 -12.85 -14.39 8.49
CA ILE A 47 -14.18 -13.78 8.37
C ILE A 47 -14.09 -12.41 7.69
N VAL A 48 -13.08 -11.61 8.04
CA VAL A 48 -12.86 -10.28 7.47
C VAL A 48 -11.50 -10.23 6.81
N ASP A 49 -11.45 -9.72 5.59
CA ASP A 49 -10.24 -9.41 4.85
C ASP A 49 -10.28 -7.97 4.38
N ILE A 50 -9.18 -7.25 4.51
CA ILE A 50 -9.07 -5.85 4.11
C ILE A 50 -7.81 -5.72 3.25
N ASP A 51 -7.95 -5.26 2.02
CA ASP A 51 -6.85 -5.12 1.08
C ASP A 51 -6.90 -3.76 0.34
N TYR A 52 -5.86 -3.48 -0.42
CA TYR A 52 -5.78 -2.36 -1.34
C TYR A 52 -6.62 -2.63 -2.59
N CYS A 53 -7.56 -1.74 -2.87
CA CYS A 53 -8.38 -1.79 -4.05
C CYS A 53 -7.68 -1.11 -5.23
N ASN A 54 -6.92 -1.90 -5.99
CA ASN A 54 -6.37 -1.48 -7.27
C ASN A 54 -7.49 -1.17 -8.28
N ASN A 55 -7.24 -0.22 -9.19
CA ASN A 55 -8.17 0.16 -10.25
C ASN A 55 -9.56 0.63 -9.77
N ALA A 56 -9.63 1.27 -8.60
CA ALA A 56 -10.85 1.90 -8.07
C ALA A 56 -11.22 3.22 -8.78
N SER A 57 -11.11 3.25 -10.12
CA SER A 57 -11.33 4.44 -10.98
C SER A 57 -12.74 5.05 -10.86
N ALA A 58 -13.70 4.30 -10.33
CA ALA A 58 -15.04 4.79 -10.02
C ALA A 58 -15.08 5.77 -8.83
N ILE A 59 -14.01 5.86 -8.03
CA ILE A 59 -13.92 6.72 -6.86
C ILE A 59 -12.67 7.61 -7.00
N TYR A 60 -12.87 8.88 -7.39
CA TYR A 60 -11.76 9.83 -7.44
C TYR A 60 -11.30 10.17 -6.03
N HIS A 61 -10.05 9.81 -5.68
CA HIS A 61 -9.47 10.15 -4.40
C HIS A 61 -7.93 10.14 -4.43
N ILE A 62 -7.29 10.90 -3.53
CA ILE A 62 -5.82 10.98 -3.42
C ILE A 62 -5.20 9.86 -2.57
N GLU A 63 -5.91 9.42 -1.54
CA GLU A 63 -5.57 8.25 -0.72
C GLU A 63 -6.18 6.96 -1.28
N PRO A 64 -5.60 5.80 -0.90
CA PRO A 64 -6.08 4.48 -1.30
C PRO A 64 -7.56 4.26 -1.05
N ILE A 65 -8.15 3.49 -1.96
CA ILE A 65 -9.43 2.83 -1.76
C ILE A 65 -9.14 1.46 -1.16
N ASP A 66 -9.89 1.11 -0.13
CA ASP A 66 -9.86 -0.17 0.55
C ASP A 66 -10.98 -1.04 0.01
N ASP A 67 -10.70 -2.33 -0.14
CA ASP A 67 -11.74 -3.34 -0.24
C ASP A 67 -11.82 -4.15 1.04
N ILE A 68 -13.04 -4.40 1.50
CA ILE A 68 -13.34 -5.19 2.69
C ILE A 68 -14.22 -6.35 2.25
N VAL A 69 -13.71 -7.57 2.42
CA VAL A 69 -14.46 -8.79 2.17
C VAL A 69 -14.92 -9.36 3.50
N ILE A 70 -16.24 -9.52 3.66
CA ILE A 70 -16.86 -10.19 4.79
C ILE A 70 -17.36 -11.55 4.30
N ARG A 71 -16.86 -12.62 4.91
CA ARG A 71 -17.14 -14.00 4.53
C ARG A 71 -17.99 -14.69 5.57
N GLU A 72 -19.05 -15.33 5.11
CA GLU A 72 -19.92 -16.18 5.92
C GLU A 72 -19.61 -17.65 5.62
N TRP A 73 -19.25 -18.39 6.66
CA TRP A 73 -18.87 -19.79 6.57
C TRP A 73 -20.00 -20.68 7.11
N GLY A 74 -20.35 -21.72 6.36
CA GLY A 74 -21.32 -22.73 6.76
C GLY A 74 -20.76 -23.65 7.84
N ALA A 75 -21.64 -24.42 8.48
CA ALA A 75 -21.25 -25.40 9.50
C ALA A 75 -20.30 -26.50 8.97
N ASP A 76 -20.26 -26.71 7.66
CA ASP A 76 -19.35 -27.64 6.97
C ASP A 76 -18.01 -27.00 6.57
N GLY A 77 -17.76 -25.75 7.01
CA GLY A 77 -16.54 -25.00 6.73
C GLY A 77 -16.47 -24.45 5.31
N LYS A 78 -17.54 -24.55 4.50
CA LYS A 78 -17.59 -24.00 3.14
C LYS A 78 -18.05 -22.55 3.15
N LEU A 79 -17.50 -21.76 2.23
CA LEU A 79 -17.94 -20.38 2.02
C LEU A 79 -19.38 -20.38 1.50
N VAL A 80 -20.28 -19.76 2.25
CA VAL A 80 -21.70 -19.62 1.88
C VAL A 80 -21.90 -18.33 1.10
N GLU A 81 -21.35 -17.23 1.62
CA GLU A 81 -21.50 -15.90 1.04
C GLU A 81 -20.24 -15.06 1.28
N ALA A 82 -19.97 -14.14 0.36
CA ALA A 82 -18.96 -13.10 0.54
C ALA A 82 -19.54 -11.74 0.12
N THR A 83 -19.56 -10.80 1.06
CA THR A 83 -19.93 -9.40 0.81
C THR A 83 -18.68 -8.57 0.59
N LEU A 84 -18.61 -7.87 -0.54
CA LEU A 84 -17.53 -6.95 -0.88
C LEU A 84 -17.99 -5.51 -0.65
N LEU A 85 -17.34 -4.81 0.29
CA LEU A 85 -17.48 -3.38 0.50
C LEU A 85 -16.25 -2.68 -0.10
N VAL A 86 -16.46 -1.65 -0.92
CA VAL A 86 -15.38 -0.86 -1.50
C VAL A 86 -15.56 0.59 -1.08
N GLY A 87 -14.53 1.19 -0.53
CA GLY A 87 -14.60 2.57 -0.06
C GLY A 87 -13.33 3.00 0.64
N ARG A 88 -13.45 3.99 1.51
CA ARG A 88 -12.32 4.48 2.30
C ARG A 88 -12.61 4.30 3.77
N LEU A 89 -11.64 3.76 4.49
CA LEU A 89 -11.63 3.87 5.93
C LEU A 89 -11.58 5.34 6.34
N ALA A 90 -12.48 5.73 7.25
CA ALA A 90 -12.49 7.07 7.81
C ALA A 90 -11.20 7.35 8.58
N LYS A 91 -10.78 8.61 8.67
CA LYS A 91 -9.56 8.99 9.40
C LYS A 91 -9.54 8.46 10.85
N GLY A 92 -10.70 8.37 11.51
CA GLY A 92 -10.85 7.80 12.85
C GLY A 92 -10.51 6.32 12.96
N ALA A 93 -10.52 5.56 11.86
CA ALA A 93 -10.10 4.16 11.86
C ALA A 93 -8.60 4.00 12.17
N PHE A 94 -7.81 5.07 12.01
CA PHE A 94 -6.36 5.07 12.19
C PHE A 94 -5.92 5.82 13.47
N THR A 95 -6.85 6.28 14.32
CA THR A 95 -6.50 7.01 15.54
C THR A 95 -6.19 6.10 16.73
N GLN A 96 -6.69 4.86 16.69
CA GLN A 96 -6.41 3.85 17.70
C GLN A 96 -5.04 3.21 17.44
N LYS A 97 -4.35 2.78 18.50
CA LYS A 97 -3.12 1.98 18.34
C LYS A 97 -3.45 0.71 17.58
N ALA A 98 -2.62 0.35 16.60
CA ALA A 98 -2.83 -0.85 15.79
C ALA A 98 -2.97 -2.10 16.66
N ALA A 99 -2.20 -2.21 17.75
CA ALA A 99 -2.25 -3.33 18.69
C ALA A 99 -3.59 -3.47 19.45
N ASP A 100 -4.44 -2.45 19.45
CA ASP A 100 -5.74 -2.47 20.12
C ASP A 100 -6.90 -2.79 19.14
N ILE A 101 -6.63 -2.83 17.83
CA ILE A 101 -7.60 -3.22 16.80
C ILE A 101 -7.62 -4.75 16.71
N PRO A 102 -8.77 -5.44 16.93
CA PRO A 102 -8.80 -6.90 17.10
C PRO A 102 -8.06 -7.69 16.02
N ILE A 103 -8.34 -7.44 14.74
CA ILE A 103 -7.70 -8.18 13.64
C ILE A 103 -6.19 -7.90 13.51
N LEU A 104 -5.70 -6.76 13.99
CA LEU A 104 -4.28 -6.41 13.98
C LEU A 104 -3.58 -6.89 15.25
N LYS A 105 -4.29 -6.94 16.37
CA LYS A 105 -3.82 -7.54 17.62
C LYS A 105 -3.41 -8.99 17.39
N ASP A 106 -4.24 -9.78 16.70
CA ASP A 106 -3.93 -11.18 16.38
C ASP A 106 -2.67 -11.29 15.50
N LYS A 107 -2.48 -10.37 14.55
CA LYS A 107 -1.24 -10.31 13.74
C LYS A 107 -0.02 -10.00 14.62
N LEU A 108 -0.14 -9.05 15.55
CA LEU A 108 0.95 -8.70 16.46
C LEU A 108 1.30 -9.87 17.39
N GLU A 109 0.31 -10.56 17.95
CA GLU A 109 0.52 -11.74 18.80
C GLU A 109 1.27 -12.84 18.01
N TRP A 110 0.82 -13.13 16.78
CA TRP A 110 1.51 -14.06 15.90
C TRP A 110 2.96 -13.63 15.63
N LEU A 111 3.20 -12.35 15.32
CA LEU A 111 4.56 -11.84 15.08
C LEU A 111 5.46 -12.04 16.30
N LEU A 112 4.97 -11.72 17.50
CA LEU A 112 5.74 -11.85 18.73
C LEU A 112 6.06 -13.32 19.01
N GLU A 113 5.11 -14.24 18.84
CA GLU A 113 5.31 -15.68 19.00
C GLU A 113 6.35 -16.24 18.03
N HIS A 114 6.40 -15.74 16.79
CA HIS A 114 7.26 -16.25 15.74
C HIS A 114 8.59 -15.47 15.59
N SER A 115 8.75 -14.36 16.32
CA SER A 115 9.97 -13.54 16.27
C SER A 115 11.20 -14.19 16.90
N GLY A 116 11.00 -15.16 17.79
CA GLY A 116 12.07 -15.69 18.66
C GLY A 116 12.47 -14.71 19.79
N ALA A 117 11.83 -13.55 19.91
CA ALA A 117 12.08 -12.60 20.97
C ALA A 117 11.52 -13.10 22.31
N ILE A 118 12.35 -13.06 23.36
CA ILE A 118 11.92 -13.41 24.72
C ILE A 118 10.87 -12.38 25.19
N PRO A 119 9.75 -12.80 25.81
CA PRO A 119 8.76 -11.87 26.35
C PRO A 119 9.40 -10.78 27.21
N LYS A 120 8.98 -9.52 27.00
CA LYS A 120 9.51 -8.32 27.68
C LYS A 120 10.98 -7.98 27.39
N SER A 121 11.68 -8.71 26.53
CA SER A 121 13.02 -8.35 26.05
C SER A 121 13.01 -7.02 25.27
N TYR A 122 14.20 -6.49 24.97
CA TYR A 122 14.33 -5.32 24.11
C TYR A 122 13.67 -5.53 22.75
N ALA A 123 14.03 -6.62 22.04
CA ALA A 123 13.46 -6.96 20.73
C ALA A 123 11.94 -7.12 20.79
N TYR A 124 11.39 -7.76 21.85
CA TYR A 124 9.94 -7.89 22.02
C TYR A 124 9.24 -6.53 22.12
N ARG A 125 9.83 -5.58 22.86
CA ARG A 125 9.29 -4.22 23.00
C ARG A 125 9.43 -3.44 21.69
N GLU A 126 10.55 -3.59 20.97
CA GLU A 126 10.76 -2.94 19.69
C GLU A 126 9.81 -3.44 18.61
N ILE A 127 9.57 -4.76 18.49
CA ILE A 127 8.56 -5.31 17.57
C ILE A 127 7.19 -4.68 17.84
N ARG A 128 6.76 -4.64 19.10
CA ARG A 128 5.48 -4.03 19.49
C ARG A 128 5.45 -2.52 19.21
N ALA A 129 6.55 -1.82 19.43
CA ALA A 129 6.64 -0.38 19.19
C ALA A 129 6.60 -0.06 17.70
N LEU A 130 7.38 -0.79 16.89
CA LEU A 130 7.39 -0.72 15.43
C LEU A 130 6.00 -1.00 14.85
N PHE A 131 5.34 -2.08 15.29
CA PHE A 131 4.00 -2.43 14.84
C PHE A 131 2.98 -1.30 15.08
N ASN A 132 3.08 -0.58 16.20
CA ASN A 132 2.18 0.54 16.48
C ASN A 132 2.50 1.82 15.70
N ARG A 133 3.71 1.94 15.14
CA ARG A 133 4.11 3.08 14.28
C ARG A 133 3.99 2.77 12.79
N PHE A 134 3.86 1.49 12.45
CA PHE A 134 3.70 1.04 11.08
C PHE A 134 2.41 1.63 10.46
N PRO A 135 2.40 1.98 9.16
CA PRO A 135 1.19 2.41 8.47
C PRO A 135 0.06 1.39 8.64
N ALA A 136 -1.01 1.79 9.33
CA ALA A 136 -2.10 0.88 9.69
C ALA A 136 -2.77 0.20 8.47
N ARG A 137 -2.87 0.91 7.34
CA ARG A 137 -3.34 0.33 6.06
C ARG A 137 -2.50 -0.88 5.66
N GLU A 138 -1.18 -0.76 5.68
CA GLU A 138 -0.31 -1.88 5.32
C GLU A 138 -0.39 -3.03 6.34
N LEU A 139 -0.63 -2.75 7.62
CA LEU A 139 -0.91 -3.79 8.61
C LEU A 139 -2.19 -4.55 8.31
N PHE A 140 -3.21 -3.92 7.73
CA PHE A 140 -4.41 -4.60 7.26
C PHE A 140 -4.11 -5.47 6.03
N TYR A 141 -3.43 -4.91 5.03
CA TYR A 141 -3.20 -5.54 3.73
C TYR A 141 -2.20 -6.69 3.77
N ALA A 142 -1.12 -6.56 4.54
CA ALA A 142 -0.04 -7.55 4.58
C ALA A 142 -0.44 -8.76 5.44
N ASN A 143 -0.09 -9.96 4.97
CA ASN A 143 -0.18 -11.15 5.81
C ASN A 143 0.94 -11.17 6.88
N VAL A 144 0.80 -12.04 7.87
CA VAL A 144 1.71 -12.09 9.01
C VAL A 144 3.14 -12.50 8.61
N GLN A 145 3.31 -13.30 7.55
CA GLN A 145 4.62 -13.70 7.05
C GLN A 145 5.37 -12.51 6.44
N ALA A 146 4.72 -11.74 5.56
CA ALA A 146 5.29 -10.53 4.97
C ALA A 146 5.61 -9.48 6.04
N LEU A 147 4.69 -9.29 7.01
CA LEU A 147 4.93 -8.41 8.15
C LEU A 147 6.14 -8.85 8.97
N LYS A 148 6.32 -10.15 9.18
CA LYS A 148 7.48 -10.68 9.90
C LYS A 148 8.77 -10.38 9.17
N GLU A 149 8.82 -10.63 7.86
CA GLU A 149 10.02 -10.39 7.06
C GLU A 149 10.51 -8.94 7.16
N ILE A 150 9.62 -7.96 7.03
CA ILE A 150 10.01 -6.55 7.18
C ILE A 150 10.28 -6.18 8.64
N THR A 151 9.47 -6.67 9.58
CA THR A 151 9.62 -6.36 11.02
C THR A 151 10.97 -6.85 11.54
N ASP A 152 11.33 -8.09 11.25
CA ASP A 152 12.61 -8.66 11.66
C ASP A 152 13.77 -7.88 11.05
N ARG A 153 13.70 -7.56 9.75
CA ARG A 153 14.73 -6.73 9.10
C ARG A 153 14.90 -5.42 9.84
N ILE A 154 13.82 -4.67 10.07
CA ILE A 154 13.88 -3.37 10.74
C ILE A 154 14.40 -3.49 12.19
N VAL A 155 13.95 -4.49 12.95
CA VAL A 155 14.33 -4.66 14.36
C VAL A 155 15.79 -5.07 14.52
N TYR A 156 16.33 -5.83 13.57
CA TYR A 156 17.72 -6.29 13.60
C TYR A 156 18.69 -5.44 12.76
N MET A 157 18.20 -4.39 12.10
CA MET A 157 19.05 -3.38 11.46
C MET A 157 19.98 -2.77 12.50
N SER A 158 21.28 -2.90 12.28
CA SER A 158 22.29 -2.59 13.31
C SER A 158 23.15 -1.36 12.98
N GLY A 159 23.02 -0.80 11.77
CA GLY A 159 23.82 0.35 11.31
C GLY A 159 23.01 1.44 10.61
N ASP A 160 23.49 2.68 10.72
CA ASP A 160 22.86 3.87 10.13
C ASP A 160 22.92 3.93 8.59
N ASP A 161 23.72 3.05 7.98
CA ASP A 161 23.87 2.90 6.53
C ASP A 161 23.08 1.70 5.97
N GLU A 162 22.43 0.92 6.83
CA GLU A 162 21.64 -0.22 6.41
C GLU A 162 20.31 0.23 5.81
N ILE A 163 19.86 -0.46 4.75
CA ILE A 163 18.56 -0.25 4.12
C ILE A 163 17.86 -1.61 4.03
N ALA A 164 16.69 -1.72 4.65
CA ALA A 164 15.81 -2.87 4.50
C ALA A 164 14.80 -2.61 3.38
N VAL A 165 14.82 -3.45 2.34
CA VAL A 165 13.84 -3.41 1.25
C VAL A 165 13.01 -4.68 1.29
N HIS A 166 11.68 -4.58 1.35
CA HIS A 166 10.77 -5.71 1.25
C HIS A 166 9.71 -5.43 0.18
N CYS A 167 9.39 -6.44 -0.62
CA CYS A 167 8.41 -6.34 -1.69
C CYS A 167 7.32 -7.38 -1.46
N ARG A 168 6.07 -6.92 -1.43
CA ARG A 168 4.89 -7.75 -1.22
C ARG A 168 3.99 -7.66 -2.45
N LYS A 169 3.59 -8.81 -2.98
CA LYS A 169 2.56 -8.89 -4.03
C LYS A 169 1.18 -8.95 -3.38
N GLY A 170 0.28 -8.09 -3.82
CA GLY A 170 -1.15 -8.14 -3.49
C GLY A 170 -1.99 -8.61 -4.68
N ALA A 171 -3.31 -8.41 -4.59
CA ALA A 171 -4.25 -8.82 -5.62
C ALA A 171 -4.21 -7.91 -6.87
N GLY A 172 -3.14 -8.03 -7.66
CA GLY A 172 -2.91 -7.21 -8.86
C GLY A 172 -2.27 -5.86 -8.55
N TYR A 173 -1.48 -5.80 -7.49
CA TYR A 173 -0.62 -4.66 -7.18
C TYR A 173 0.64 -5.17 -6.47
N VAL A 174 1.65 -4.32 -6.35
CA VAL A 174 2.89 -4.56 -5.62
C VAL A 174 3.11 -3.44 -4.61
N ALA A 175 3.40 -3.79 -3.35
CA ALA A 175 3.82 -2.86 -2.32
C ALA A 175 5.32 -3.02 -2.06
N LEU A 176 6.09 -1.95 -2.26
CA LEU A 176 7.51 -1.86 -1.95
C LEU A 176 7.69 -1.05 -0.67
N GLN A 177 8.33 -1.67 0.32
CA GLN A 177 8.67 -1.09 1.60
C GLN A 177 10.18 -0.86 1.66
N ILE A 178 10.58 0.37 1.96
CA ILE A 178 11.99 0.77 2.07
C ILE A 178 12.18 1.41 3.44
N ALA A 179 12.95 0.76 4.31
CA ALA A 179 13.25 1.23 5.64
C ALA A 179 14.74 1.56 5.77
N PHE A 180 15.06 2.70 6.35
CA PHE A 180 16.44 3.18 6.55
C PHE A 180 16.53 4.06 7.78
N ALA A 181 17.74 4.31 8.27
CA ALA A 181 17.96 5.14 9.44
C ALA A 181 17.27 6.51 9.29
N ARG A 182 16.53 6.94 10.32
CA ARG A 182 15.77 8.18 10.30
C ARG A 182 16.62 9.41 9.97
N SER A 183 17.89 9.41 10.37
CA SER A 183 18.85 10.48 10.07
C SER A 183 19.10 10.68 8.56
N ARG A 184 18.82 9.68 7.74
CA ARG A 184 18.94 9.72 6.27
C ARG A 184 17.67 10.23 5.59
N TYR A 185 16.56 10.35 6.31
CA TYR A 185 15.32 10.82 5.73
C TYR A 185 15.38 12.31 5.41
N SER A 186 15.00 12.63 4.18
CA SER A 186 14.64 13.97 3.77
C SER A 186 13.57 13.88 2.69
N TYR A 187 12.79 14.95 2.53
CA TYR A 187 11.81 15.04 1.44
C TYR A 187 12.47 14.86 0.06
N LYS A 188 13.72 15.33 -0.11
CA LYS A 188 14.48 15.14 -1.34
C LYS A 188 14.79 13.67 -1.61
N VAL A 189 15.19 12.91 -0.59
CA VAL A 189 15.46 11.46 -0.71
C VAL A 189 14.18 10.69 -1.06
N GLU A 190 13.06 11.01 -0.41
CA GLU A 190 11.77 10.38 -0.74
C GLU A 190 11.35 10.68 -2.18
N GLU A 191 11.49 11.93 -2.63
CA GLU A 191 11.16 12.33 -3.99
C GLU A 191 12.08 11.69 -5.04
N ASP A 192 13.38 11.60 -4.76
CA ASP A 192 14.35 10.94 -5.65
C ASP A 192 14.06 9.45 -5.79
N LEU A 193 13.74 8.78 -4.67
CA LEU A 193 13.32 7.38 -4.69
C LEU A 193 12.02 7.22 -5.49
N ARG A 194 11.03 8.07 -5.25
CA ARG A 194 9.75 8.04 -5.98
C ARG A 194 9.96 8.18 -7.49
N MET A 195 10.81 9.11 -7.93
CA MET A 195 11.12 9.31 -9.35
C MET A 195 11.87 8.12 -9.95
N ALA A 196 12.93 7.63 -9.28
CA ALA A 196 13.71 6.51 -9.77
C ALA A 196 12.89 5.21 -9.85
N LEU A 197 12.06 4.96 -8.84
CA LEU A 197 11.14 3.82 -8.85
C LEU A 197 10.07 3.98 -9.94
N ALA A 198 9.55 5.19 -10.15
CA ALA A 198 8.58 5.44 -11.20
C ALA A 198 9.14 5.23 -12.61
N GLU A 199 10.41 5.59 -12.83
CA GLU A 199 11.12 5.32 -14.08
C GLU A 199 11.34 3.82 -14.30
N ALA A 200 11.70 3.07 -13.25
CA ALA A 200 12.00 1.65 -13.35
C ALA A 200 10.75 0.75 -13.45
N PHE A 201 9.68 1.08 -12.71
CA PHE A 201 8.53 0.20 -12.51
C PHE A 201 7.20 0.78 -13.01
N GLY A 202 7.19 2.02 -13.51
CA GLY A 202 5.97 2.74 -13.86
C GLY A 202 5.44 3.60 -12.70
N PRO A 203 4.42 4.43 -12.96
CA PRO A 203 3.96 5.43 -11.99
C PRO A 203 3.52 4.79 -10.67
N THR A 204 3.90 5.41 -9.56
CA THR A 204 3.44 5.03 -8.23
C THR A 204 1.95 5.33 -8.08
N SER A 205 1.13 4.31 -7.85
CA SER A 205 -0.32 4.46 -7.61
C SER A 205 -0.60 5.17 -6.29
N PHE A 206 0.18 4.88 -5.26
CA PHE A 206 0.12 5.52 -3.95
C PHE A 206 1.48 5.41 -3.25
N SER A 207 1.83 6.41 -2.45
CA SER A 207 2.99 6.33 -1.55
C SER A 207 2.69 6.98 -0.20
N THR A 208 3.37 6.50 0.84
CA THR A 208 3.30 7.07 2.19
C THR A 208 4.63 6.86 2.92
N SER A 209 4.91 7.72 3.88
CA SER A 209 6.02 7.60 4.80
C SER A 209 5.53 7.42 6.24
N ALA A 210 6.37 6.81 7.08
CA ALA A 210 6.14 6.70 8.52
C ALA A 210 7.44 6.85 9.30
N ASP A 211 7.35 7.56 10.43
CA ASP A 211 8.39 7.61 11.44
C ASP A 211 8.22 6.43 12.40
N CYS A 212 9.10 5.44 12.26
CA CYS A 212 9.10 4.23 13.07
C CYS A 212 10.05 4.32 14.27
N GLY A 213 10.50 5.52 14.65
CA GLY A 213 11.42 5.76 15.76
C GLY A 213 12.84 5.99 15.26
N ALA A 214 13.70 4.96 15.33
CA ALA A 214 15.06 5.03 14.79
C ALA A 214 15.12 4.90 13.26
N VAL A 215 14.02 4.43 12.66
CA VAL A 215 13.91 4.12 11.23
C VAL A 215 12.80 4.96 10.60
N SER A 216 13.05 5.46 9.40
CA SER A 216 12.02 5.98 8.51
C SER A 216 11.64 4.89 7.52
N LEU A 217 10.34 4.72 7.32
CA LEU A 217 9.77 3.71 6.42
C LEU A 217 9.01 4.41 5.29
N LEU A 218 9.39 4.14 4.05
CA LEU A 218 8.70 4.58 2.84
C LEU A 218 7.97 3.39 2.20
N LEU A 219 6.72 3.59 1.82
CA LEU A 219 5.88 2.60 1.13
C LEU A 219 5.48 3.15 -0.23
N PHE A 220 5.64 2.35 -1.27
CA PHE A 220 5.23 2.65 -2.63
C PHE A 220 4.38 1.51 -3.19
N TYR A 221 3.21 1.83 -3.74
CA TYR A 221 2.30 0.89 -4.38
C TYR A 221 2.34 1.09 -5.90
N PHE A 222 2.34 -0.01 -6.63
CA PHE A 222 2.32 -0.08 -8.09
C PHE A 222 1.22 -1.04 -8.53
N ASP A 223 0.48 -0.72 -9.59
CA ASP A 223 -0.57 -1.57 -10.18
C ASP A 223 0.01 -2.58 -11.19
#